data_AF-A0A9E3VTR1-F1
#
_entry.id   AF-A0A9E3VTR1-F1
#
_cell.length_a   1.000
_cell.length_b   1.000
_cell.length_c   1.000
_cell.angle_alpha   90.00
_cell.angle_beta   90.00
_cell.angle_gamma   90.00
#
_symmetry.space_group_name_H-M   'P 1'
#
loop_
_entity.id
_entity.type
_entity.pdbx_description
1 polymer ?
#
loop_
_entity_poly.entity_id
_entity_poly.type
_entity_poly.pdbx_seq_one_letter_code
_entity_poly.pdbx_strand_id
1 'polypeptide(L)'
;MQPERNDVGIDRGKLRWNGWGWIDAPDMLGERANDVWRWVGHTLAVDPLPNTPAVPLSEIALPPIRLNAQTLRELGALTSPDRVKTDSYERAFHARGRSYPDMLCLRSGRINPAPDAVVYPASTDEVLVVVRFAAEHRIALVPFGGGSSVVGGVNAQSNPNQTGIVTLDMTLMNRVLGIDAEARVARIEAGIYGPALEKELQAKGFTLSHYPQSFEFSTLGGWIAARGAGHQSNRYGKAEDWLLSATLVTPAGLWKTEAFPASAAGPQFNDLVPGSEGALGVITEAEVRIHPVPEAKDYRGYIFMDYSAALVAARTLMQSDVHTAMIRLSDPDETYFLQALHMGGEADRSARFCLMLVGIEGDKAIVDASRERSQAIVEANGGMHMGDHFGTAWYKGRFTMPYLRDPLMDRGLAVDTLETATRWSNLGHLHAVITQAIGDAMAARPGLPGSKGIVMAHVSHAYEDGASLYFTYVYVRDPDDPYGQWQSIKHAASEAILANGGTISHHHGVGTDHLPYLLREKGQLALNMLRAVKSQVDPLDILNPGKLIPKDRQG
;
A
#
# COMPACT_ATOMS: atom_id res chain seq x y z
N MET A 1 -10.59 -23.08 -29.29
CA MET A 1 -9.54 -23.53 -28.35
C MET A 1 -9.48 -22.50 -27.25
N GLN A 2 -9.85 -22.86 -26.02
CA GLN A 2 -9.55 -22.00 -24.87
C GLN A 2 -8.01 -21.97 -24.74
N PRO A 3 -7.38 -20.80 -24.63
CA PRO A 3 -5.94 -20.76 -24.33
C PRO A 3 -5.72 -21.46 -22.99
N GLU A 4 -4.74 -22.35 -22.92
CA GLU A 4 -4.27 -22.94 -21.67
C GLU A 4 -4.06 -21.81 -20.65
N ARG A 5 -4.67 -21.93 -19.47
CA ARG A 5 -4.42 -20.99 -18.36
C ARG A 5 -2.92 -21.08 -18.05
N ASN A 6 -2.17 -20.05 -18.41
CA ASN A 6 -0.81 -19.89 -17.89
C ASN A 6 -0.91 -19.81 -16.36
N ASP A 7 -0.30 -20.77 -15.68
CA ASP A 7 -0.24 -20.88 -14.22
C ASP A 7 0.73 -19.82 -13.68
N VAL A 8 0.37 -18.53 -13.81
CA VAL A 8 1.13 -17.36 -13.33
C VAL A 8 0.60 -16.85 -11.98
N GLY A 9 -0.27 -17.64 -11.33
CA GLY A 9 -0.79 -17.35 -10.00
C GLY A 9 0.27 -17.53 -8.93
N ILE A 10 0.14 -16.80 -7.81
CA ILE A 10 0.93 -17.05 -6.61
C ILE A 10 0.28 -18.21 -5.85
N ASP A 11 1.05 -19.26 -5.60
CA ASP A 11 0.66 -20.31 -4.64
C ASP A 11 0.64 -19.70 -3.23
N ARG A 12 -0.56 -19.39 -2.72
CA ARG A 12 -0.75 -18.81 -1.38
C ARG A 12 -0.17 -19.69 -0.29
N GLY A 13 -0.10 -21.02 -0.46
CA GLY A 13 0.52 -21.93 0.49
C GLY A 13 1.99 -21.62 0.79
N LYS A 14 2.65 -20.84 -0.07
CA LYS A 14 4.02 -20.34 0.11
C LYS A 14 4.10 -18.96 0.75
N LEU A 15 2.97 -18.31 1.02
CA LEU A 15 2.90 -17.00 1.65
C LEU A 15 2.62 -17.10 3.15
N ARG A 16 3.18 -16.16 3.90
CA ARG A 16 2.89 -15.98 5.33
C ARG A 16 1.49 -15.43 5.49
N TRP A 17 0.60 -16.25 6.06
CA TRP A 17 -0.77 -15.84 6.39
C TRP A 17 -0.82 -14.81 7.54
N ASN A 18 0.15 -14.87 8.46
CA ASN A 18 0.30 -13.98 9.63
C ASN A 18 1.54 -13.08 9.54
N GLY A 19 2.02 -12.82 8.32
CA GLY A 19 3.27 -12.10 8.05
C GLY A 19 3.26 -11.36 6.71
N TRP A 20 4.44 -10.90 6.29
CA TRP A 20 4.68 -10.35 4.95
C TRP A 20 5.34 -11.38 4.03
N GLY A 21 4.86 -11.48 2.79
CA GLY A 21 5.51 -12.20 1.69
C GLY A 21 5.68 -13.69 1.91
N TRP A 22 6.75 -14.25 1.32
CA TRP A 22 7.07 -15.67 1.30
C TRP A 22 7.41 -16.25 2.69
N ILE A 23 7.06 -17.53 2.90
CA ILE A 23 7.44 -18.27 4.12
C ILE A 23 8.96 -18.41 4.22
N ASP A 24 9.61 -18.72 3.09
CA ASP A 24 11.05 -18.90 2.90
C ASP A 24 11.77 -17.60 2.47
N ALA A 25 11.27 -16.45 2.94
CA ALA A 25 11.83 -15.15 2.64
C ALA A 25 13.35 -15.04 2.96
N PRO A 26 14.09 -14.20 2.22
CA PRO A 26 15.51 -13.96 2.49
C PRO A 26 15.75 -13.43 3.92
N ASP A 27 16.79 -13.97 4.59
CA ASP A 27 17.27 -13.39 5.84
C ASP A 27 18.02 -12.08 5.56
N MET A 28 17.37 -10.97 5.89
CA MET A 28 17.90 -9.62 5.65
C MET A 28 19.10 -9.26 6.54
N LEU A 29 19.22 -9.89 7.71
CA LEU A 29 20.29 -9.56 8.66
C LEU A 29 21.47 -10.53 8.52
N GLY A 30 21.20 -11.80 8.23
CA GLY A 30 22.19 -12.84 8.05
C GLY A 30 23.11 -12.95 9.27
N GLU A 31 24.42 -13.06 9.01
CA GLU A 31 25.45 -13.21 10.05
C GLU A 31 25.49 -12.04 11.06
N ARG A 32 24.99 -10.85 10.67
CA ARG A 32 24.97 -9.64 11.52
C ARG A 32 23.79 -9.57 12.49
N ALA A 33 22.86 -10.53 12.44
CA ALA A 33 21.61 -10.46 13.18
C ALA A 33 21.81 -10.18 14.68
N ASN A 34 22.75 -10.88 15.33
CA ASN A 34 22.99 -10.71 16.77
C ASN A 34 23.47 -9.30 17.13
N ASP A 35 24.34 -8.70 16.32
CA ASP A 35 24.88 -7.37 16.57
C ASP A 35 23.82 -6.30 16.32
N VAL A 36 23.02 -6.46 15.25
CA VAL A 36 21.85 -5.62 14.97
C VAL A 36 20.86 -5.66 16.14
N TRP A 37 20.52 -6.83 16.68
CA TRP A 37 19.55 -6.93 17.77
C TRP A 37 20.06 -6.30 19.07
N ARG A 38 21.35 -6.45 19.39
CA ARG A 38 21.98 -5.74 20.51
C ARG A 38 21.94 -4.23 20.31
N TRP A 39 22.26 -3.75 19.11
CA TRP A 39 22.20 -2.33 18.77
C TRP A 39 20.78 -1.76 18.84
N VAL A 40 19.77 -2.47 18.32
CA VAL A 40 18.36 -2.07 18.43
C VAL A 40 17.93 -2.02 19.89
N GLY A 41 18.25 -3.05 20.67
CA GLY A 41 17.94 -3.12 22.10
C GLY A 41 18.55 -1.96 22.89
N HIS A 42 19.84 -1.67 22.67
CA HIS A 42 20.50 -0.50 23.27
C HIS A 42 19.87 0.83 22.82
N THR A 43 19.54 0.97 21.54
CA THR A 43 18.94 2.20 20.98
C THR A 43 17.57 2.47 21.60
N LEU A 44 16.79 1.41 21.81
CA LEU A 44 15.46 1.46 22.42
C LEU A 44 15.50 1.25 23.94
N ALA A 45 16.68 1.21 24.58
CA ALA A 45 16.83 0.98 26.03
C ALA A 45 16.06 -0.25 26.57
N VAL A 46 16.03 -1.35 25.80
CA VAL A 46 15.46 -2.65 26.17
C VAL A 46 16.42 -3.75 25.77
N ASP A 47 17.07 -4.36 26.75
CA ASP A 47 18.00 -5.48 26.56
C ASP A 47 17.83 -6.52 27.69
N PRO A 48 17.52 -7.80 27.38
CA PRO A 48 17.27 -8.34 26.04
C PRO A 48 15.92 -7.91 25.47
N LEU A 49 15.82 -7.88 24.14
CA LEU A 49 14.55 -7.72 23.45
C LEU A 49 13.59 -8.89 23.78
N PRO A 50 12.29 -8.64 23.97
CA PRO A 50 11.31 -9.69 24.25
C PRO A 50 11.26 -10.76 23.14
N ASN A 51 10.78 -11.97 23.46
CA ASN A 51 10.50 -13.01 22.47
C ASN A 51 8.98 -13.27 22.41
N THR A 52 8.36 -12.92 21.28
CA THR A 52 6.91 -12.84 21.07
C THR A 52 6.51 -13.32 19.67
N PRO A 53 6.82 -14.59 19.32
CA PRO A 53 6.47 -15.15 18.02
C PRO A 53 4.96 -15.20 17.81
N ALA A 54 4.54 -15.28 16.54
CA ALA A 54 3.14 -15.41 16.20
C ALA A 54 2.57 -16.78 16.61
N VAL A 55 1.29 -16.81 17.00
CA VAL A 55 0.55 -18.04 17.31
C VAL A 55 0.35 -18.86 16.02
N PRO A 56 0.64 -20.17 16.02
CA PRO A 56 0.38 -21.03 14.87
C PRO A 56 -1.11 -21.14 14.53
N LEU A 57 -1.45 -21.23 13.25
CA LEU A 57 -2.85 -21.34 12.81
C LEU A 57 -3.60 -22.53 13.42
N SER A 58 -2.89 -23.65 13.67
CA SER A 58 -3.44 -24.84 14.30
C SER A 58 -3.94 -24.62 15.73
N GLU A 59 -3.51 -23.55 16.39
CA GLU A 59 -3.89 -23.19 17.75
C GLU A 59 -4.98 -22.09 17.80
N ILE A 60 -5.45 -21.63 16.63
CA ILE A 60 -6.39 -20.53 16.51
C ILE A 60 -7.79 -21.06 16.20
N ALA A 61 -8.75 -20.69 17.05
CA ALA A 61 -10.17 -20.89 16.79
C ALA A 61 -10.75 -19.65 16.09
N LEU A 62 -11.07 -19.78 14.80
CA LEU A 62 -11.79 -18.73 14.07
C LEU A 62 -13.26 -18.66 14.51
N PRO A 63 -13.91 -17.48 14.38
CA PRO A 63 -15.35 -17.35 14.58
C PRO A 63 -16.13 -18.40 13.76
N PRO A 64 -17.28 -18.89 14.26
CA PRO A 64 -18.11 -19.82 13.52
C PRO A 64 -18.65 -19.18 12.24
N ILE A 65 -18.88 -20.02 11.23
CA ILE A 65 -19.52 -19.61 9.98
C ILE A 65 -21.01 -19.36 10.25
N ARG A 66 -21.48 -18.17 9.91
CA ARG A 66 -22.88 -17.72 10.05
C ARG A 66 -23.75 -18.13 8.86
N LEU A 67 -23.16 -18.20 7.66
CA LEU A 67 -23.87 -18.63 6.45
C LEU A 67 -24.22 -20.12 6.55
N ASN A 68 -25.48 -20.45 6.26
CA ASN A 68 -25.93 -21.84 6.31
C ASN A 68 -25.40 -22.64 5.10
N ALA A 69 -25.44 -23.97 5.21
CA ALA A 69 -24.91 -24.87 4.19
C ALA A 69 -25.64 -24.76 2.83
N GLN A 70 -26.90 -24.34 2.79
CA GLN A 70 -27.64 -24.14 1.55
C GLN A 70 -27.10 -22.92 0.80
N THR A 71 -26.93 -21.78 1.49
CA THR A 71 -26.36 -20.56 0.93
C THR A 71 -24.95 -20.79 0.39
N LEU A 72 -24.11 -21.56 1.09
CA LEU A 72 -22.77 -21.92 0.62
C LEU A 72 -22.79 -22.79 -0.65
N ARG A 73 -23.73 -23.75 -0.75
CA ARG A 73 -23.91 -24.56 -1.96
C ARG A 73 -24.39 -23.73 -3.14
N GLU A 74 -25.31 -22.81 -2.92
CA GLU A 74 -25.82 -21.90 -3.94
C GLU A 74 -24.69 -20.99 -4.48
N LEU A 75 -23.87 -20.41 -3.61
CA LEU A 75 -22.65 -19.69 -4.02
C LEU A 75 -21.71 -20.56 -4.88
N GLY A 76 -21.55 -21.83 -4.49
CA GLY A 76 -20.77 -22.80 -5.25
C GLY A 76 -21.35 -23.08 -6.64
N ALA A 77 -22.68 -23.07 -6.79
CA ALA A 77 -23.34 -23.26 -8.08
C ALA A 77 -23.22 -22.06 -9.03
N LEU A 78 -23.03 -20.83 -8.49
CA LEU A 78 -22.82 -19.61 -9.28
C LEU A 78 -21.40 -19.50 -9.85
N THR A 79 -20.43 -20.16 -9.24
CA THR A 79 -19.02 -20.16 -9.65
C THR A 79 -18.55 -21.60 -9.88
N SER A 80 -18.02 -22.25 -8.84
CA SER A 80 -17.81 -23.69 -8.76
C SER A 80 -17.62 -24.07 -7.28
N PRO A 81 -18.07 -25.25 -6.82
CA PRO A 81 -17.93 -25.64 -5.41
C PRO A 81 -16.49 -25.63 -4.87
N ASP A 82 -15.49 -25.94 -5.70
CA ASP A 82 -14.07 -25.89 -5.35
C ASP A 82 -13.52 -24.46 -5.20
N ARG A 83 -14.25 -23.45 -5.68
CA ARG A 83 -13.91 -22.02 -5.62
C ARG A 83 -14.64 -21.27 -4.51
N VAL A 84 -15.36 -21.99 -3.64
CA VAL A 84 -15.92 -21.46 -2.39
C VAL A 84 -15.21 -22.13 -1.23
N LYS A 85 -14.32 -21.39 -0.57
CA LYS A 85 -13.47 -21.89 0.53
C LYS A 85 -14.01 -21.48 1.88
N THR A 86 -14.01 -22.41 2.81
CA THR A 86 -14.47 -22.21 4.20
C THR A 86 -13.49 -22.77 5.24
N ASP A 87 -12.35 -23.28 4.81
CA ASP A 87 -11.31 -23.77 5.71
C ASP A 87 -10.64 -22.63 6.47
N SER A 88 -9.97 -22.97 7.57
CA SER A 88 -9.38 -21.98 8.48
C SER A 88 -8.26 -21.17 7.83
N TYR A 89 -7.50 -21.75 6.91
CA TYR A 89 -6.39 -21.06 6.26
C TYR A 89 -6.91 -19.95 5.35
N GLU A 90 -7.82 -20.31 4.44
CA GLU A 90 -8.43 -19.36 3.50
C GLU A 90 -9.14 -18.23 4.24
N ARG A 91 -9.92 -18.56 5.29
CA ARG A 91 -10.63 -17.55 6.07
C ARG A 91 -9.68 -16.62 6.84
N ALA A 92 -8.59 -17.14 7.41
CA ALA A 92 -7.61 -16.32 8.15
C ALA A 92 -6.82 -15.41 7.20
N PHE A 93 -6.36 -15.94 6.06
CA PHE A 93 -5.58 -15.18 5.07
C PHE A 93 -6.36 -13.98 4.52
N HIS A 94 -7.68 -14.15 4.33
CA HIS A 94 -8.58 -13.16 3.76
C HIS A 94 -9.33 -12.31 4.80
N ALA A 95 -8.96 -12.41 6.08
CA ALA A 95 -9.63 -11.66 7.14
C ALA A 95 -9.13 -10.22 7.28
N ARG A 96 -7.86 -9.97 6.94
CA ARG A 96 -7.14 -8.74 7.28
C ARG A 96 -6.15 -8.32 6.19
N GLY A 97 -5.78 -7.04 6.20
CA GLY A 97 -4.67 -6.51 5.43
C GLY A 97 -3.31 -6.80 6.09
N ARG A 98 -2.40 -5.82 5.99
CA ARG A 98 -1.02 -5.86 6.49
C ARG A 98 -0.65 -4.59 7.27
N SER A 99 -1.63 -3.83 7.76
CA SER A 99 -1.37 -2.73 8.72
C SER A 99 -0.83 -3.28 10.04
N TYR A 100 -0.21 -2.45 10.89
CA TYR A 100 0.24 -2.91 12.19
C TYR A 100 -0.90 -3.51 13.07
N PRO A 101 -2.09 -2.89 13.19
CA PRO A 101 -3.25 -3.51 13.85
C PRO A 101 -3.67 -4.86 13.25
N ASP A 102 -3.65 -4.97 11.92
CA ASP A 102 -3.98 -6.22 11.22
C ASP A 102 -2.99 -7.31 11.63
N MET A 103 -1.70 -6.98 11.69
CA MET A 103 -0.65 -7.90 12.13
C MET A 103 -0.79 -8.30 13.60
N LEU A 104 -1.21 -7.39 14.49
CA LEU A 104 -1.52 -7.75 15.88
C LEU A 104 -2.64 -8.78 15.95
N CYS A 105 -3.72 -8.59 15.19
CA CYS A 105 -4.84 -9.54 15.10
C CYS A 105 -4.38 -10.90 14.56
N LEU A 106 -3.70 -10.92 13.42
CA LEU A 106 -3.26 -12.15 12.76
C LEU A 106 -2.27 -12.94 13.64
N ARG A 107 -1.29 -12.25 14.24
CA ARG A 107 -0.22 -12.89 15.02
C ARG A 107 -0.66 -13.35 16.40
N SER A 108 -1.65 -12.70 17.02
CA SER A 108 -2.23 -13.13 18.30
C SER A 108 -3.32 -14.19 18.14
N GLY A 109 -3.81 -14.42 16.92
CA GLY A 109 -4.95 -15.29 16.65
C GLY A 109 -6.32 -14.72 17.03
N ARG A 110 -6.39 -13.46 17.49
CA ARG A 110 -7.65 -12.78 17.80
C ARG A 110 -8.29 -12.20 16.53
N ILE A 111 -8.73 -13.10 15.63
CA ILE A 111 -9.23 -12.75 14.30
C ILE A 111 -10.77 -12.69 14.32
N ASN A 112 -11.33 -11.54 14.72
CA ASN A 112 -12.78 -11.31 14.73
C ASN A 112 -13.12 -9.88 14.23
N PRO A 113 -13.99 -9.71 13.21
CA PRO A 113 -14.63 -10.74 12.40
C PRO A 113 -13.64 -11.39 11.42
N ALA A 114 -13.99 -12.61 10.99
CA ALA A 114 -13.37 -13.32 9.87
C ALA A 114 -14.45 -13.57 8.79
N PRO A 115 -14.10 -13.72 7.51
CA PRO A 115 -15.07 -14.07 6.48
C PRO A 115 -15.70 -15.44 6.79
N ASP A 116 -16.96 -15.60 6.42
CA ASP A 116 -17.71 -16.85 6.48
C ASP A 116 -17.28 -17.79 5.33
N ALA A 117 -16.98 -17.22 4.16
CA ALA A 117 -16.40 -17.92 3.02
C ALA A 117 -15.53 -16.99 2.17
N VAL A 118 -14.65 -17.58 1.36
CA VAL A 118 -13.88 -16.90 0.31
C VAL A 118 -14.33 -17.45 -1.04
N VAL A 119 -14.69 -16.57 -1.98
CA VAL A 119 -15.16 -16.94 -3.32
C VAL A 119 -14.17 -16.45 -4.36
N TYR A 120 -13.82 -17.31 -5.30
CA TYR A 120 -12.86 -17.05 -6.37
C TYR A 120 -13.54 -16.97 -7.75
N PRO A 121 -14.16 -15.83 -8.11
CA PRO A 121 -14.69 -15.63 -9.45
C PRO A 121 -13.57 -15.57 -10.49
N ALA A 122 -13.87 -16.03 -11.71
CA ALA A 122 -12.91 -16.09 -12.83
C ALA A 122 -13.38 -15.32 -14.07
N SER A 123 -14.45 -14.54 -13.96
CA SER A 123 -14.95 -13.68 -15.02
C SER A 123 -15.84 -12.57 -14.47
N THR A 124 -16.02 -11.49 -15.26
CA THR A 124 -16.94 -10.40 -14.93
C THR A 124 -18.38 -10.89 -14.71
N ASP A 125 -18.83 -11.88 -15.49
CA ASP A 125 -20.17 -12.47 -15.36
C ASP A 125 -20.36 -13.23 -14.04
N GLU A 126 -19.34 -13.97 -13.60
CA GLU A 126 -19.37 -14.66 -12.31
C GLU A 126 -19.43 -13.66 -11.14
N VAL A 127 -18.65 -12.58 -11.21
CA VAL A 127 -18.71 -11.50 -10.22
C VAL A 127 -20.12 -10.89 -10.19
N LEU A 128 -20.73 -10.65 -11.35
CA LEU A 128 -22.09 -10.11 -11.46
C LEU A 128 -23.13 -10.97 -10.76
N VAL A 129 -23.13 -12.29 -11.01
CA VAL A 129 -24.11 -13.18 -10.38
C VAL A 129 -23.86 -13.34 -8.88
N VAL A 130 -22.60 -13.34 -8.42
CA VAL A 130 -22.26 -13.38 -6.99
C VAL A 130 -22.68 -12.10 -6.27
N VAL A 131 -22.46 -10.92 -6.86
CA VAL A 131 -22.88 -9.63 -6.29
C VAL A 131 -24.40 -9.54 -6.18
N ARG A 132 -25.14 -10.00 -7.20
CA ARG A 132 -26.60 -10.08 -7.16
C ARG A 132 -27.10 -11.02 -6.06
N PHE A 133 -26.52 -12.21 -5.97
CA PHE A 133 -26.85 -13.17 -4.91
C PHE A 133 -26.58 -12.59 -3.52
N ALA A 134 -25.43 -11.92 -3.33
CA ALA A 134 -25.11 -11.28 -2.07
C ALA A 134 -26.10 -10.16 -1.71
N ALA A 135 -26.60 -9.40 -2.69
CA ALA A 135 -27.65 -8.40 -2.48
C ALA A 135 -28.96 -9.05 -2.02
N GLU A 136 -29.40 -10.11 -2.69
CA GLU A 136 -30.62 -10.86 -2.36
C GLU A 136 -30.56 -11.45 -0.94
N HIS A 137 -29.40 -11.97 -0.54
CA HIS A 137 -29.19 -12.63 0.75
C HIS A 137 -28.63 -11.70 1.85
N ARG A 138 -28.42 -10.41 1.55
CA ARG A 138 -27.79 -9.41 2.44
C ARG A 138 -26.44 -9.86 3.00
N ILE A 139 -25.57 -10.35 2.14
CA ILE A 139 -24.21 -10.80 2.49
C ILE A 139 -23.24 -9.64 2.24
N ALA A 140 -22.41 -9.30 3.22
CA ALA A 140 -21.33 -8.35 3.02
C ALA A 140 -20.27 -8.94 2.08
N LEU A 141 -19.83 -8.18 1.09
CA LEU A 141 -18.79 -8.55 0.16
C LEU A 141 -17.54 -7.70 0.40
N VAL A 142 -16.38 -8.34 0.57
CA VAL A 142 -15.09 -7.65 0.66
C VAL A 142 -14.27 -8.00 -0.57
N PRO A 143 -14.09 -7.09 -1.55
CA PRO A 143 -13.19 -7.31 -2.66
C PRO A 143 -11.76 -7.45 -2.18
N PHE A 144 -11.05 -8.45 -2.68
CA PHE A 144 -9.71 -8.81 -2.23
C PHE A 144 -8.83 -9.17 -3.43
N GLY A 145 -7.63 -8.58 -3.46
CA GLY A 145 -6.59 -8.92 -4.43
C GLY A 145 -5.44 -9.63 -3.72
N GLY A 146 -4.31 -8.94 -3.58
CA GLY A 146 -3.16 -9.46 -2.83
C GLY A 146 -3.20 -9.29 -1.31
N GLY A 147 -4.24 -8.64 -0.76
CA GLY A 147 -4.36 -8.43 0.68
C GLY A 147 -3.36 -7.46 1.30
N SER A 148 -2.67 -6.65 0.50
CA SER A 148 -1.56 -5.80 0.95
C SER A 148 -1.98 -4.46 1.57
N SER A 149 -3.26 -4.23 1.84
CA SER A 149 -3.76 -2.96 2.41
C SER A 149 -3.12 -2.68 3.78
N VAL A 150 -2.69 -1.45 4.03
CA VAL A 150 -2.08 -1.02 5.30
C VAL A 150 -2.96 -0.06 6.11
N VAL A 151 -4.25 0.03 5.77
CA VAL A 151 -5.22 0.92 6.44
C VAL A 151 -6.51 0.19 6.84
N GLY A 152 -6.50 -1.14 6.87
CA GLY A 152 -7.68 -1.97 7.12
C GLY A 152 -8.72 -2.01 5.97
N GLY A 153 -8.34 -1.58 4.77
CA GLY A 153 -9.21 -1.51 3.59
C GLY A 153 -9.82 -2.85 3.15
N VAL A 154 -9.20 -3.99 3.52
CA VAL A 154 -9.70 -5.35 3.23
C VAL A 154 -10.15 -6.11 4.48
N ASN A 155 -10.31 -5.43 5.61
CA ASN A 155 -10.70 -6.10 6.85
C ASN A 155 -12.13 -6.64 6.76
N ALA A 156 -12.32 -7.92 7.05
CA ALA A 156 -13.63 -8.55 7.06
C ALA A 156 -14.56 -7.83 8.06
N GLN A 157 -15.60 -7.18 7.55
CA GLN A 157 -16.57 -6.42 8.32
C GLN A 157 -17.96 -6.57 7.71
N SER A 158 -18.98 -6.51 8.56
CA SER A 158 -20.38 -6.42 8.17
C SER A 158 -21.13 -5.40 9.03
N ASN A 159 -22.30 -5.01 8.57
CA ASN A 159 -23.31 -4.29 9.32
C ASN A 159 -24.25 -5.25 10.06
N PRO A 160 -24.97 -4.79 11.11
CA PRO A 160 -25.85 -5.66 11.90
C PRO A 160 -26.97 -6.34 11.10
N ASN A 161 -27.40 -5.74 9.98
CA ASN A 161 -28.46 -6.24 9.11
C ASN A 161 -27.99 -7.27 8.06
N GLN A 162 -26.71 -7.63 8.06
CA GLN A 162 -26.12 -8.56 7.09
C GLN A 162 -25.99 -9.97 7.69
N THR A 163 -26.23 -10.98 6.84
CA THR A 163 -26.31 -12.40 7.24
C THR A 163 -24.95 -13.08 7.35
N GLY A 164 -23.94 -12.53 6.70
CA GLY A 164 -22.57 -13.04 6.68
C GLY A 164 -21.60 -12.09 5.97
N ILE A 165 -20.34 -12.50 5.90
CA ILE A 165 -19.25 -11.83 5.18
C ILE A 165 -18.64 -12.83 4.20
N VAL A 166 -18.58 -12.47 2.94
CA VAL A 166 -17.84 -13.22 1.92
C VAL A 166 -16.72 -12.33 1.39
N THR A 167 -15.50 -12.87 1.39
CA THR A 167 -14.40 -12.23 0.67
C THR A 167 -14.44 -12.66 -0.79
N LEU A 168 -14.40 -11.71 -1.71
CA LEU A 168 -14.30 -11.95 -3.15
C LEU A 168 -12.84 -11.83 -3.57
N ASP A 169 -12.18 -12.96 -3.75
CA ASP A 169 -10.80 -12.98 -4.19
C ASP A 169 -10.70 -12.95 -5.71
N MET A 170 -10.13 -11.86 -6.22
CA MET A 170 -10.14 -11.55 -7.64
C MET A 170 -9.01 -12.23 -8.43
N THR A 171 -8.11 -12.96 -7.78
CA THR A 171 -6.82 -13.38 -8.37
C THR A 171 -6.91 -14.44 -9.47
N LEU A 172 -8.09 -15.02 -9.72
CA LEU A 172 -8.34 -15.86 -10.89
C LEU A 172 -8.67 -15.05 -12.16
N MET A 173 -8.98 -13.76 -12.01
CA MET A 173 -9.13 -12.80 -13.11
C MET A 173 -7.80 -12.09 -13.33
N ASN A 174 -6.84 -12.75 -13.96
CA ASN A 174 -5.42 -12.36 -13.95
C ASN A 174 -4.76 -12.28 -15.33
N ARG A 175 -5.52 -12.03 -16.40
CA ARG A 175 -5.00 -12.03 -17.77
C ARG A 175 -4.86 -10.62 -18.36
N VAL A 176 -3.83 -10.41 -19.18
CA VAL A 176 -3.83 -9.32 -20.16
C VAL A 176 -4.75 -9.72 -21.33
N LEU A 177 -5.89 -9.04 -21.45
CA LEU A 177 -6.93 -9.35 -22.43
C LEU A 177 -6.62 -8.84 -23.83
N GLY A 178 -5.80 -7.80 -23.95
CA GLY A 178 -5.38 -7.23 -25.23
C GLY A 178 -4.46 -6.04 -25.07
N ILE A 179 -3.62 -5.79 -26.07
CA ILE A 179 -2.71 -4.66 -26.15
C ILE A 179 -2.93 -3.96 -27.49
N ASP A 180 -3.23 -2.66 -27.43
CA ASP A 180 -3.15 -1.74 -28.55
C ASP A 180 -1.79 -1.06 -28.52
N ALA A 181 -0.88 -1.52 -29.38
CA ALA A 181 0.50 -1.02 -29.44
C ALA A 181 0.60 0.40 -30.02
N GLU A 182 -0.35 0.79 -30.88
CA GLU A 182 -0.38 2.12 -31.50
C GLU A 182 -0.85 3.16 -30.50
N ALA A 183 -1.95 2.88 -29.79
CA ALA A 183 -2.48 3.74 -28.74
C ALA A 183 -1.67 3.64 -27.43
N ARG A 184 -0.88 2.57 -27.27
CA ARG A 184 -0.17 2.20 -26.03
C ARG A 184 -1.15 2.03 -24.87
N VAL A 185 -2.12 1.15 -25.09
CA VAL A 185 -3.16 0.80 -24.11
C VAL A 185 -3.20 -0.71 -23.93
N ALA A 186 -3.34 -1.17 -22.69
CA ALA A 186 -3.61 -2.57 -22.38
C ALA A 186 -4.95 -2.70 -21.65
N ARG A 187 -5.76 -3.68 -22.05
CA ARG A 187 -6.94 -4.11 -21.30
C ARG A 187 -6.57 -5.32 -20.46
N ILE A 188 -6.80 -5.26 -19.16
CA ILE A 188 -6.24 -6.22 -18.19
C ILE A 188 -7.30 -6.56 -17.13
N GLU A 189 -7.38 -7.83 -16.74
CA GLU A 189 -8.21 -8.27 -15.61
C GLU A 189 -7.62 -7.81 -14.27
N ALA A 190 -8.48 -7.38 -13.35
CA ALA A 190 -8.09 -6.63 -12.15
C ALA A 190 -7.31 -7.45 -11.10
N GLY A 191 -7.37 -8.78 -11.15
CA GLY A 191 -6.71 -9.67 -10.20
C GLY A 191 -5.27 -10.05 -10.53
N ILE A 192 -4.71 -9.56 -11.64
CA ILE A 192 -3.33 -9.84 -12.01
C ILE A 192 -2.36 -9.24 -10.99
N TYR A 193 -1.38 -10.04 -10.55
CA TYR A 193 -0.29 -9.57 -9.69
C TYR A 193 0.75 -8.78 -10.50
N GLY A 194 1.44 -7.85 -9.84
CA GLY A 194 2.45 -7.02 -10.49
C GLY A 194 3.51 -7.77 -11.30
N PRO A 195 4.19 -8.80 -10.75
CA PRO A 195 5.17 -9.57 -11.50
C PRO A 195 4.62 -10.25 -12.75
N ALA A 196 3.39 -10.78 -12.69
CA ALA A 196 2.74 -11.42 -13.83
C ALA A 196 2.38 -10.38 -14.91
N LEU A 197 1.80 -9.25 -14.51
CA LEU A 197 1.47 -8.13 -15.39
C LEU A 197 2.70 -7.63 -16.14
N GLU A 198 3.76 -7.31 -15.41
CA GLU A 198 5.00 -6.78 -16.00
C GLU A 198 5.65 -7.80 -16.93
N LYS A 199 5.68 -9.09 -16.56
CA LYS A 199 6.20 -10.14 -17.42
C LYS A 199 5.42 -10.25 -18.74
N GLU A 200 4.09 -10.20 -18.70
CA GLU A 200 3.25 -10.29 -19.91
C GLU A 200 3.41 -9.06 -20.83
N LEU A 201 3.43 -7.86 -20.25
CA LEU A 201 3.64 -6.63 -21.03
C LEU A 201 5.05 -6.57 -21.63
N GLN A 202 6.08 -6.92 -20.86
CA GLN A 202 7.48 -6.85 -21.30
C GLN A 202 7.79 -7.86 -22.40
N ALA A 203 7.14 -9.03 -22.41
CA ALA A 203 7.20 -9.98 -23.52
C ALA A 203 6.69 -9.40 -24.85
N LYS A 204 5.96 -8.28 -24.81
CA LYS A 204 5.46 -7.53 -25.97
C LYS A 204 6.16 -6.18 -26.16
N GLY A 205 7.23 -5.92 -25.41
CA GLY A 205 8.01 -4.67 -25.50
C GLY A 205 7.41 -3.49 -24.74
N PHE A 206 6.43 -3.73 -23.86
CA PHE A 206 5.77 -2.69 -23.06
C PHE A 206 5.95 -2.90 -21.55
N THR A 207 5.62 -1.89 -20.76
CA THR A 207 5.65 -1.87 -19.30
C THR A 207 4.55 -0.96 -18.78
N LEU A 208 3.97 -1.28 -17.63
CA LEU A 208 3.17 -0.30 -16.88
C LEU A 208 4.09 0.54 -16.00
N SER A 209 5.19 -0.05 -15.53
CA SER A 209 6.18 0.58 -14.64
C SER A 209 5.60 1.08 -13.31
N HIS A 210 4.52 0.45 -12.86
CA HIS A 210 3.91 0.73 -11.57
C HIS A 210 4.45 -0.25 -10.53
N TYR A 211 5.52 0.15 -9.84
CA TYR A 211 6.21 -0.69 -8.85
C TYR A 211 6.00 -0.13 -7.43
N PRO A 212 4.83 -0.33 -6.79
CA PRO A 212 4.64 0.00 -5.38
C PRO A 212 5.52 -0.89 -4.50
N GLN A 213 5.72 -0.52 -3.23
CA GLN A 213 6.48 -1.33 -2.28
C GLN A 213 5.93 -2.77 -2.15
N SER A 214 4.63 -2.93 -2.36
CA SER A 214 3.91 -4.21 -2.33
C SER A 214 3.82 -4.91 -3.69
N PHE A 215 4.58 -4.49 -4.71
CA PHE A 215 4.48 -4.94 -6.11
C PHE A 215 4.32 -6.46 -6.25
N GLU A 216 5.12 -7.25 -5.53
CA GLU A 216 5.12 -8.71 -5.61
C GLU A 216 3.81 -9.36 -5.14
N PHE A 217 3.07 -8.70 -4.24
CA PHE A 217 1.88 -9.24 -3.58
C PHE A 217 0.69 -8.29 -3.63
N SER A 218 0.61 -7.47 -4.67
CA SER A 218 -0.52 -6.58 -4.91
C SER A 218 -0.97 -6.67 -6.37
N THR A 219 -2.22 -6.33 -6.60
CA THR A 219 -2.90 -6.55 -7.88
C THR A 219 -3.34 -5.23 -8.51
N LEU A 220 -3.55 -5.25 -9.84
CA LEU A 220 -3.99 -4.08 -10.60
C LEU A 220 -5.22 -3.39 -10.01
N GLY A 221 -6.27 -4.15 -9.71
CA GLY A 221 -7.50 -3.64 -9.11
C GLY A 221 -7.29 -3.10 -7.69
N GLY A 222 -6.35 -3.67 -6.94
CA GLY A 222 -5.97 -3.15 -5.62
C GLY A 222 -5.27 -1.80 -5.72
N TRP A 223 -4.37 -1.63 -6.70
CA TRP A 223 -3.72 -0.34 -6.96
C TRP A 223 -4.73 0.74 -7.34
N ILE A 224 -5.71 0.40 -8.19
CA ILE A 224 -6.79 1.33 -8.53
C ILE A 224 -7.63 1.64 -7.28
N ALA A 225 -8.15 0.62 -6.60
CA ALA A 225 -9.04 0.80 -5.46
C ALA A 225 -8.42 1.62 -4.33
N ALA A 226 -7.11 1.49 -4.08
CA ALA A 226 -6.38 2.25 -3.05
C ALA A 226 -5.79 3.59 -3.56
N ARG A 227 -5.93 3.91 -4.86
CA ARG A 227 -5.27 5.05 -5.51
C ARG A 227 -3.73 5.02 -5.31
N GLY A 228 -3.16 3.83 -5.55
CA GLY A 228 -1.78 3.51 -5.25
C GLY A 228 -0.77 4.27 -6.11
N ALA A 229 0.44 4.41 -5.56
CA ALA A 229 1.61 5.00 -6.21
C ALA A 229 2.76 4.00 -6.29
N GLY A 230 3.49 4.00 -7.41
CA GLY A 230 4.70 3.20 -7.59
C GLY A 230 5.96 4.07 -7.55
N HIS A 231 7.11 3.49 -7.18
CA HIS A 231 8.36 4.25 -6.99
C HIS A 231 8.76 5.12 -8.20
N GLN A 232 8.39 4.71 -9.42
CA GLN A 232 8.71 5.42 -10.66
C GLN A 232 7.61 6.40 -11.14
N SER A 233 6.71 6.83 -10.25
CA SER A 233 5.54 7.63 -10.63
C SER A 233 5.86 8.99 -11.27
N ASN A 234 7.04 9.57 -11.04
CA ASN A 234 7.41 10.85 -11.66
C ASN A 234 7.42 10.75 -13.19
N ARG A 235 7.69 9.57 -13.75
CA ARG A 235 7.67 9.32 -15.20
C ARG A 235 6.39 8.63 -15.67
N TYR A 236 5.89 7.65 -14.92
CA TYR A 236 4.84 6.75 -15.40
C TYR A 236 3.47 7.02 -14.75
N GLY A 237 3.39 7.98 -13.83
CA GLY A 237 2.16 8.32 -13.12
C GLY A 237 1.77 7.31 -12.04
N LYS A 238 0.72 7.67 -11.30
CA LYS A 238 0.04 6.83 -10.30
C LYS A 238 -1.22 6.20 -10.89
N ALA A 239 -1.95 5.45 -10.08
CA ALA A 239 -3.15 4.74 -10.50
C ALA A 239 -4.16 5.62 -11.25
N GLU A 240 -4.40 6.84 -10.78
CA GLU A 240 -5.29 7.80 -11.44
C GLU A 240 -4.77 8.35 -12.78
N ASP A 241 -3.46 8.33 -13.01
CA ASP A 241 -2.83 8.94 -14.19
C ASP A 241 -2.77 7.97 -15.38
N TRP A 242 -2.49 6.68 -15.09
CA TRP A 242 -2.43 5.65 -16.12
C TRP A 242 -3.77 4.95 -16.36
N LEU A 243 -4.74 5.04 -15.44
CA LEU A 243 -6.06 4.43 -15.63
C LEU A 243 -6.86 5.21 -16.67
N LEU A 244 -7.21 4.55 -17.78
CA LEU A 244 -8.03 5.14 -18.83
C LEU A 244 -9.51 4.80 -18.63
N SER A 245 -9.84 3.56 -18.31
CA SER A 245 -11.21 3.15 -17.93
C SER A 245 -11.20 1.91 -17.05
N ALA A 246 -12.32 1.65 -16.36
CA ALA A 246 -12.54 0.50 -15.52
C ALA A 246 -13.95 -0.09 -15.74
N THR A 247 -14.06 -1.40 -15.59
CA THR A 247 -15.33 -2.12 -15.51
C THR A 247 -15.55 -2.54 -14.06
N LEU A 248 -16.68 -2.14 -13.49
CA LEU A 248 -17.08 -2.41 -12.12
C LEU A 248 -18.40 -3.17 -12.08
N VAL A 249 -18.49 -4.15 -11.19
CA VAL A 249 -19.75 -4.80 -10.85
C VAL A 249 -20.30 -4.20 -9.55
N THR A 250 -21.56 -3.79 -9.60
CA THR A 250 -22.30 -3.22 -8.47
C THR A 250 -23.65 -3.94 -8.29
N PRO A 251 -24.28 -3.87 -7.11
CA PRO A 251 -25.67 -4.31 -6.94
C PRO A 251 -26.65 -3.68 -7.94
N ALA A 252 -26.43 -2.42 -8.33
CA ALA A 252 -27.26 -1.74 -9.33
C ALA A 252 -27.01 -2.22 -10.77
N GLY A 253 -25.89 -2.92 -11.03
CA GLY A 253 -25.54 -3.46 -12.34
C GLY A 253 -24.07 -3.27 -12.70
N LEU A 254 -23.78 -3.51 -13.98
CA LEU A 254 -22.44 -3.30 -14.55
C LEU A 254 -22.24 -1.82 -14.85
N TRP A 255 -21.13 -1.26 -14.38
CA TRP A 255 -20.71 0.11 -14.66
C TRP A 255 -19.35 0.10 -15.37
N LYS A 256 -19.32 0.61 -16.60
CA LYS A 256 -18.08 0.84 -17.34
C LYS A 256 -17.81 2.34 -17.44
N THR A 257 -16.63 2.79 -17.03
CA THR A 257 -16.24 4.20 -17.14
C THR A 257 -15.78 4.55 -18.57
N GLU A 258 -15.66 5.84 -18.83
CA GLU A 258 -15.30 6.39 -20.14
C GLU A 258 -13.85 6.07 -20.52
N ALA A 259 -13.60 5.65 -21.76
CA ALA A 259 -12.27 5.28 -22.26
C ALA A 259 -11.73 6.25 -23.34
N PHE A 260 -12.25 7.48 -23.39
CA PHE A 260 -11.81 8.47 -24.38
C PHE A 260 -10.46 9.08 -23.98
N PRO A 261 -9.60 9.45 -24.94
CA PRO A 261 -8.35 10.15 -24.64
C PRO A 261 -8.55 11.47 -23.89
N ALA A 262 -9.67 12.16 -24.15
CA ALA A 262 -10.13 13.34 -23.42
C ALA A 262 -11.64 13.52 -23.65
N SER A 263 -12.34 14.09 -22.67
CA SER A 263 -13.77 14.43 -22.75
C SER A 263 -14.07 15.67 -21.93
N ALA A 264 -14.98 16.51 -22.42
CA ALA A 264 -15.59 17.62 -21.67
C ALA A 264 -17.10 17.42 -21.48
N ALA A 265 -17.59 16.19 -21.68
CA ALA A 265 -19.01 15.84 -21.60
C ALA A 265 -19.47 15.63 -20.15
N GLY A 266 -19.28 16.64 -19.29
CA GLY A 266 -19.58 16.60 -17.86
C GLY A 266 -18.42 16.08 -17.00
N PRO A 267 -18.69 15.76 -15.71
CA PRO A 267 -17.68 15.20 -14.81
C PRO A 267 -17.16 13.84 -15.32
N GLN A 268 -15.86 13.61 -15.19
CA GLN A 268 -15.24 12.35 -15.54
C GLN A 268 -15.54 11.30 -14.45
N PHE A 269 -16.41 10.34 -14.74
CA PHE A 269 -16.80 9.31 -13.76
C PHE A 269 -15.66 8.35 -13.43
N ASN A 270 -14.67 8.21 -14.33
CA ASN A 270 -13.44 7.49 -14.05
C ASN A 270 -12.73 7.96 -12.76
N ASP A 271 -12.82 9.25 -12.40
CA ASP A 271 -12.17 9.80 -11.21
C ASP A 271 -12.79 9.33 -9.89
N LEU A 272 -13.98 8.73 -9.93
CA LEU A 272 -14.62 8.11 -8.76
C LEU A 272 -14.07 6.71 -8.46
N VAL A 273 -13.37 6.08 -9.41
CA VAL A 273 -12.91 4.70 -9.26
C VAL A 273 -11.60 4.62 -8.44
N PRO A 274 -10.54 5.40 -8.74
CA PRO A 274 -9.33 5.40 -7.92
C PRO A 274 -9.57 5.94 -6.51
N GLY A 275 -9.34 5.11 -5.49
CA GLY A 275 -9.62 5.44 -4.08
C GLY A 275 -11.02 5.06 -3.61
N SER A 276 -11.79 4.32 -4.42
CA SER A 276 -13.10 3.79 -4.05
C SER A 276 -13.05 2.65 -3.02
N GLU A 277 -11.88 2.02 -2.83
CA GLU A 277 -11.62 0.96 -1.86
C GLU A 277 -12.65 -0.17 -1.86
N GLY A 278 -13.19 -0.53 -3.04
CA GLY A 278 -14.20 -1.57 -3.17
C GLY A 278 -15.59 -1.18 -2.64
N ALA A 279 -15.78 0.05 -2.17
CA ALA A 279 -17.06 0.54 -1.67
C ALA A 279 -18.03 0.91 -2.81
N LEU A 280 -17.53 1.26 -4.00
CA LEU A 280 -18.37 1.68 -5.13
C LEU A 280 -18.59 0.59 -6.19
N GLY A 281 -17.91 -0.55 -6.06
CA GLY A 281 -17.98 -1.66 -7.02
C GLY A 281 -16.81 -2.62 -6.89
N VAL A 282 -16.98 -3.83 -7.45
CA VAL A 282 -15.89 -4.79 -7.65
C VAL A 282 -15.26 -4.51 -9.01
N ILE A 283 -14.02 -4.02 -9.04
CA ILE A 283 -13.28 -3.78 -10.29
C ILE A 283 -12.92 -5.15 -10.89
N THR A 284 -13.37 -5.41 -12.11
CA THR A 284 -13.12 -6.69 -12.81
C THR A 284 -12.10 -6.56 -13.92
N GLU A 285 -12.09 -5.44 -14.63
CA GLU A 285 -11.20 -5.14 -15.75
C GLU A 285 -10.82 -3.66 -15.75
N ALA A 286 -9.65 -3.33 -16.30
CA ALA A 286 -9.22 -1.95 -16.54
C ALA A 286 -8.50 -1.81 -17.88
N GLU A 287 -8.68 -0.67 -18.53
CA GLU A 287 -7.84 -0.20 -19.63
C GLU A 287 -6.82 0.79 -19.08
N VAL A 288 -5.54 0.53 -19.32
CA VAL A 288 -4.42 1.28 -18.74
C VAL A 288 -3.47 1.75 -19.82
N ARG A 289 -2.89 2.93 -19.62
CA ARG A 289 -1.77 3.43 -20.41
C ARG A 289 -0.53 2.59 -20.12
N ILE A 290 0.14 2.14 -21.16
CA ILE A 290 1.42 1.43 -21.08
C ILE A 290 2.50 2.22 -21.80
N HIS A 291 3.75 1.87 -21.54
CA HIS A 291 4.93 2.54 -22.08
C HIS A 291 5.84 1.51 -22.75
N PRO A 292 6.62 1.88 -23.78
CA PRO A 292 7.71 1.02 -24.23
C PRO A 292 8.66 0.72 -23.06
N VAL A 293 9.23 -0.49 -23.02
CA VAL A 293 10.32 -0.78 -22.08
C VAL A 293 11.45 0.24 -22.33
N PRO A 294 11.95 0.93 -21.28
CA PRO A 294 12.96 1.97 -21.45
C PRO A 294 14.27 1.39 -21.98
N GLU A 295 14.90 2.10 -22.92
CA GLU A 295 16.20 1.73 -23.50
C GLU A 295 17.32 1.79 -22.45
N ALA A 296 17.29 2.80 -21.57
CA ALA A 296 18.28 3.01 -20.53
C ALA A 296 17.62 3.34 -19.18
N LYS A 297 18.31 2.93 -18.10
CA LYS A 297 17.98 3.23 -16.70
C LYS A 297 19.25 3.67 -15.98
N ASP A 298 19.19 4.76 -15.23
CA ASP A 298 20.31 5.29 -14.46
C ASP A 298 19.82 5.72 -13.06
N TYR A 299 20.41 5.15 -12.01
CA TYR A 299 20.05 5.40 -10.62
C TYR A 299 21.29 5.85 -9.84
N ARG A 300 21.27 7.09 -9.34
CA ARG A 300 22.41 7.73 -8.66
C ARG A 300 22.08 8.09 -7.21
N GLY A 301 23.10 8.10 -6.37
CA GLY A 301 23.04 8.59 -5.00
C GLY A 301 23.75 9.93 -4.83
N TYR A 302 23.18 10.79 -4.00
CA TYR A 302 23.73 12.08 -3.61
C TYR A 302 23.58 12.31 -2.12
N ILE A 303 24.57 12.92 -1.47
CA ILE A 303 24.52 13.22 -0.04
C ILE A 303 24.43 14.71 0.22
N PHE A 304 23.71 15.08 1.27
CA PHE A 304 23.60 16.46 1.75
C PHE A 304 23.79 16.50 3.26
N MET A 305 24.55 17.48 3.77
CA MET A 305 24.69 17.69 5.21
C MET A 305 23.51 18.49 5.80
N ASP A 306 22.79 19.25 4.97
CA ASP A 306 21.63 20.04 5.36
C ASP A 306 20.37 19.53 4.64
N TYR A 307 19.35 19.18 5.43
CA TYR A 307 18.10 18.65 4.89
C TYR A 307 17.34 19.71 4.09
N SER A 308 17.40 20.98 4.49
CA SER A 308 16.72 22.07 3.78
C SER A 308 17.29 22.26 2.37
N ALA A 309 18.62 22.24 2.23
CA ALA A 309 19.31 22.27 0.95
C ALA A 309 18.93 21.08 0.06
N ALA A 310 18.82 19.88 0.64
CA ALA A 310 18.36 18.68 -0.07
C ALA A 310 16.91 18.84 -0.59
N LEU A 311 16.01 19.42 0.21
CA LEU A 311 14.63 19.71 -0.23
C LEU A 311 14.60 20.74 -1.37
N VAL A 312 15.45 21.77 -1.32
CA VAL A 312 15.57 22.75 -2.41
C VAL A 312 16.08 22.09 -3.69
N ALA A 313 17.07 21.18 -3.59
CA ALA A 313 17.54 20.41 -4.73
C ALA A 313 16.44 19.54 -5.35
N ALA A 314 15.71 18.78 -4.51
CA ALA A 314 14.59 17.94 -4.96
C ALA A 314 13.50 18.75 -5.68
N ARG A 315 13.10 19.90 -5.11
CA ARG A 315 12.17 20.83 -5.76
C ARG A 315 12.72 21.36 -7.07
N THR A 316 13.98 21.78 -7.09
CA THR A 316 14.62 22.34 -8.29
C THR A 316 14.66 21.31 -9.42
N LEU A 317 14.96 20.04 -9.12
CA LEU A 317 14.90 18.95 -10.11
C LEU A 317 13.50 18.83 -10.72
N MET A 318 12.45 18.83 -9.89
CA MET A 318 11.06 18.75 -10.35
C MET A 318 10.62 19.98 -11.17
N GLN A 319 11.24 21.14 -10.95
CA GLN A 319 10.91 22.40 -11.60
C GLN A 319 11.87 22.78 -12.73
N SER A 320 12.79 21.87 -13.13
CA SER A 320 13.84 22.15 -14.11
C SER A 320 13.84 21.21 -15.31
N ASP A 321 12.70 20.92 -15.93
CA ASP A 321 12.59 20.07 -17.15
C ASP A 321 13.46 18.79 -17.13
N VAL A 322 13.76 18.26 -15.93
CA VAL A 322 14.55 17.04 -15.75
C VAL A 322 13.57 15.88 -15.69
N HIS A 323 13.67 14.97 -16.66
CA HIS A 323 12.81 13.80 -16.73
C HIS A 323 13.25 12.73 -15.72
N THR A 324 12.90 12.92 -14.46
CA THR A 324 13.12 11.91 -13.41
C THR A 324 12.05 10.82 -13.46
N ALA A 325 12.47 9.57 -13.28
CA ALA A 325 11.56 8.47 -12.95
C ALA A 325 11.28 8.45 -11.44
N MET A 326 12.25 8.81 -10.61
CA MET A 326 12.13 8.78 -9.16
C MET A 326 13.03 9.85 -8.52
N ILE A 327 12.51 10.50 -7.48
CA ILE A 327 13.32 11.22 -6.49
C ILE A 327 12.91 10.70 -5.12
N ARG A 328 13.85 10.13 -4.38
CA ARG A 328 13.69 9.71 -2.99
C ARG A 328 14.72 10.43 -2.14
N LEU A 329 14.30 11.13 -1.09
CA LEU A 329 15.22 11.85 -0.19
C LEU A 329 14.99 11.41 1.24
N SER A 330 15.92 10.62 1.77
CA SER A 330 15.95 10.17 3.16
C SER A 330 16.48 11.26 4.07
N ASP A 331 15.81 11.48 5.20
CA ASP A 331 16.31 12.38 6.24
C ASP A 331 17.55 11.79 6.95
N PRO A 332 18.23 12.57 7.82
CA PRO A 332 19.43 12.09 8.49
C PRO A 332 19.20 10.89 9.42
N ASP A 333 18.00 10.77 10.00
CA ASP A 333 17.65 9.69 10.92
C ASP A 333 17.43 8.37 10.17
N GLU A 334 16.70 8.39 9.06
CA GLU A 334 16.52 7.24 8.17
C GLU A 334 17.87 6.79 7.59
N THR A 335 18.66 7.74 7.09
CA THR A 335 19.97 7.44 6.48
C THR A 335 20.90 6.77 7.49
N TYR A 336 20.99 7.30 8.71
CA TYR A 336 21.77 6.71 9.79
C TYR A 336 21.25 5.31 10.18
N PHE A 337 19.93 5.14 10.33
CA PHE A 337 19.36 3.86 10.72
C PHE A 337 19.64 2.76 9.69
N LEU A 338 19.45 3.05 8.41
CA LEU A 338 19.70 2.10 7.33
C LEU A 338 21.20 1.77 7.22
N GLN A 339 22.08 2.74 7.43
CA GLN A 339 23.52 2.51 7.49
C GLN A 339 23.89 1.60 8.68
N ALA A 340 23.37 1.89 9.88
CA ALA A 340 23.61 1.08 11.06
C ALA A 340 23.12 -0.36 10.87
N LEU A 341 21.92 -0.54 10.29
CA LEU A 341 21.38 -1.85 9.97
C LEU A 341 22.31 -2.63 9.02
N HIS A 342 22.85 -1.96 8.00
CA HIS A 342 23.80 -2.56 7.07
C HIS A 342 25.17 -2.84 7.71
N MET A 343 25.61 -2.04 8.68
CA MET A 343 26.91 -2.18 9.34
C MET A 343 26.86 -3.00 10.63
N GLY A 344 25.77 -3.71 10.93
CA GLY A 344 25.66 -4.49 12.16
C GLY A 344 25.57 -3.64 13.44
N GLY A 345 25.17 -2.38 13.33
CA GLY A 345 25.08 -1.42 14.42
C GLY A 345 26.29 -0.50 14.56
N GLU A 346 27.34 -0.66 13.74
CA GLU A 346 28.61 0.08 13.84
C GLU A 346 28.65 1.42 13.06
N ALA A 347 27.50 2.06 12.84
CA ALA A 347 27.47 3.37 12.16
C ALA A 347 27.89 4.51 13.09
N ASP A 348 28.73 5.42 12.59
CA ASP A 348 29.14 6.61 13.32
C ASP A 348 27.96 7.60 13.45
N ARG A 349 27.50 7.81 14.69
CA ARG A 349 26.42 8.76 15.00
C ARG A 349 26.74 10.21 14.62
N SER A 350 28.01 10.56 14.52
CA SER A 350 28.45 11.91 14.12
C SER A 350 28.41 12.14 12.61
N ALA A 351 28.35 11.07 11.80
CA ALA A 351 28.25 11.11 10.35
C ALA A 351 26.80 11.09 9.86
N ARG A 352 25.96 12.03 10.35
CA ARG A 352 24.56 12.16 9.93
C ARG A 352 24.43 13.07 8.72
N PHE A 353 23.87 12.53 7.64
CA PHE A 353 23.62 13.22 6.38
C PHE A 353 22.34 12.68 5.74
N CYS A 354 21.79 13.42 4.78
CA CYS A 354 20.64 13.00 3.99
C CYS A 354 21.12 12.25 2.76
N LEU A 355 20.43 11.18 2.36
CA LEU A 355 20.66 10.47 1.10
C LEU A 355 19.52 10.77 0.11
N MET A 356 19.86 11.38 -1.03
CA MET A 356 18.96 11.52 -2.17
C MET A 356 19.29 10.48 -3.23
N LEU A 357 18.29 9.73 -3.67
CA LEU A 357 18.34 8.86 -4.83
C LEU A 357 17.57 9.49 -5.98
N VAL A 358 18.20 9.59 -7.14
CA VAL A 358 17.55 10.03 -8.38
C VAL A 358 17.60 8.89 -9.37
N GLY A 359 16.43 8.46 -9.83
CA GLY A 359 16.26 7.47 -10.89
C GLY A 359 15.79 8.13 -12.17
N ILE A 360 16.38 7.75 -13.30
CA ILE A 360 16.08 8.26 -14.63
C ILE A 360 15.91 7.06 -15.54
N GLU A 361 14.81 7.02 -16.30
CA GLU A 361 14.55 5.95 -17.26
C GLU A 361 14.02 6.54 -18.57
N GLY A 362 14.35 5.92 -19.71
CA GLY A 362 13.83 6.34 -21.01
C GLY A 362 14.76 6.04 -22.17
N ASP A 363 14.67 6.87 -23.20
CA ASP A 363 15.62 6.93 -24.32
C ASP A 363 17.01 7.30 -23.80
N LYS A 364 18.06 6.69 -24.36
CA LYS A 364 19.41 6.86 -23.86
C LYS A 364 19.88 8.33 -23.88
N ALA A 365 19.55 9.11 -24.90
CA ALA A 365 19.96 10.51 -24.98
C ALA A 365 19.28 11.37 -23.90
N ILE A 366 18.00 11.10 -23.62
CA ILE A 366 17.27 11.76 -22.53
C ILE A 366 17.85 11.40 -21.17
N VAL A 367 18.20 10.11 -20.98
CA VAL A 367 18.80 9.63 -19.73
C VAL A 367 20.15 10.30 -19.47
N ASP A 368 21.00 10.38 -20.49
CA ASP A 368 22.32 11.01 -20.38
C ASP A 368 22.21 12.50 -20.05
N ALA A 369 21.36 13.25 -20.76
CA ALA A 369 21.15 14.67 -20.51
C ALA A 369 20.52 14.94 -19.14
N SER A 370 19.55 14.13 -18.73
CA SER A 370 18.87 14.27 -17.43
C SER A 370 19.82 13.96 -16.28
N ARG A 371 20.75 12.99 -16.43
CA ARG A 371 21.77 12.68 -15.43
C ARG A 371 22.70 13.88 -15.22
N GLU A 372 23.26 14.42 -16.30
CA GLU A 372 24.17 15.56 -16.23
C GLU A 372 23.51 16.78 -15.60
N ARG A 373 22.26 17.07 -16.01
CA ARG A 373 21.48 18.16 -15.44
C ARG A 373 21.13 17.93 -13.97
N SER A 374 20.80 16.70 -13.59
CA SER A 374 20.50 16.34 -12.20
C SER A 374 21.71 16.57 -11.30
N GLN A 375 22.89 16.09 -11.73
CA GLN A 375 24.13 16.28 -10.99
C GLN A 375 24.46 17.77 -10.82
N ALA A 376 24.38 18.56 -11.89
CA ALA A 376 24.64 20.00 -11.82
C ALA A 376 23.69 20.73 -10.85
N ILE A 377 22.40 20.38 -10.85
CA ILE A 377 21.42 20.95 -9.90
C ILE A 377 21.75 20.55 -8.47
N VAL A 378 22.09 19.28 -8.22
CA VAL A 378 22.43 18.80 -6.88
C VAL A 378 23.69 19.51 -6.35
N GLU A 379 24.75 19.60 -7.15
CA GLU A 379 26.00 20.26 -6.79
C GLU A 379 25.80 21.77 -6.52
N ALA A 380 24.99 22.44 -7.35
CA ALA A 380 24.64 23.85 -7.13
C ALA A 380 23.87 24.11 -5.83
N ASN A 381 23.25 23.09 -5.26
CA ASN A 381 22.55 23.14 -3.97
C ASN A 381 23.36 22.51 -2.83
N GLY A 382 24.66 22.28 -3.01
CA GLY A 382 25.57 21.80 -1.97
C GLY A 382 25.54 20.29 -1.71
N GLY A 383 24.91 19.51 -2.59
CA GLY A 383 24.97 18.05 -2.53
C GLY A 383 26.21 17.48 -3.20
N MET A 384 26.67 16.33 -2.72
CA MET A 384 27.83 15.62 -3.29
C MET A 384 27.38 14.34 -3.99
N HIS A 385 27.88 14.11 -5.21
CA HIS A 385 27.59 12.91 -5.98
C HIS A 385 28.37 11.69 -5.45
N MET A 386 27.66 10.58 -5.23
CA MET A 386 28.20 9.33 -4.68
C MET A 386 28.24 8.18 -5.69
N GLY A 387 28.09 8.46 -6.98
CA GLY A 387 28.02 7.43 -8.03
C GLY A 387 26.69 6.67 -8.05
N ASP A 388 26.72 5.47 -8.63
CA ASP A 388 25.54 4.60 -8.80
C ASP A 388 25.40 3.54 -7.70
N HIS A 389 26.35 3.40 -6.78
CA HIS A 389 26.36 2.32 -5.80
C HIS A 389 25.07 2.30 -4.97
N PHE A 390 24.72 3.43 -4.35
CA PHE A 390 23.50 3.56 -3.54
C PHE A 390 22.23 3.35 -4.36
N GLY A 391 22.16 3.94 -5.56
CA GLY A 391 21.01 3.81 -6.45
C GLY A 391 20.81 2.38 -6.95
N THR A 392 21.89 1.69 -7.32
CA THR A 392 21.89 0.29 -7.76
C THR A 392 21.51 -0.65 -6.63
N ALA A 393 22.06 -0.44 -5.43
CA ALA A 393 21.74 -1.23 -4.24
C ALA A 393 20.25 -1.08 -3.88
N TRP A 394 19.75 0.17 -3.85
CA TRP A 394 18.34 0.45 -3.65
C TRP A 394 17.49 -0.24 -4.72
N TYR A 395 17.81 -0.09 -6.01
CA TYR A 395 17.01 -0.66 -7.09
C TYR A 395 16.90 -2.18 -6.96
N LYS A 396 17.99 -2.88 -6.62
CA LYS A 396 17.96 -4.35 -6.40
C LYS A 396 17.18 -4.75 -5.14
N GLY A 397 17.29 -3.97 -4.06
CA GLY A 397 16.71 -4.29 -2.74
C GLY A 397 15.34 -3.67 -2.47
N ARG A 398 14.77 -2.88 -3.39
CA ARG A 398 13.61 -2.01 -3.11
C ARG A 398 12.37 -2.72 -2.58
N PHE A 399 12.21 -4.03 -2.75
CA PHE A 399 11.06 -4.79 -2.23
C PHE A 399 11.33 -5.56 -0.93
N THR A 400 12.57 -5.54 -0.41
CA THR A 400 12.95 -6.46 0.66
C THR A 400 12.73 -5.91 2.08
N MET A 401 12.68 -4.59 2.26
CA MET A 401 12.54 -3.97 3.59
C MET A 401 11.33 -4.45 4.40
N PRO A 402 10.13 -4.67 3.83
CA PRO A 402 8.97 -5.12 4.60
C PRO A 402 9.16 -6.49 5.26
N TYR A 403 10.07 -7.35 4.78
CA TYR A 403 10.39 -8.62 5.42
C TYR A 403 11.04 -8.46 6.80
N LEU A 404 11.62 -7.29 7.12
CA LEU A 404 12.21 -7.03 8.43
C LEU A 404 11.15 -6.80 9.53
N ARG A 405 9.91 -6.50 9.15
CA ARG A 405 8.81 -6.28 10.11
C ARG A 405 8.56 -7.49 10.99
N ASP A 406 8.45 -8.67 10.39
CA ASP A 406 8.04 -9.86 11.14
C ASP A 406 9.11 -10.25 12.21
N PRO A 407 10.42 -10.27 11.90
CA PRO A 407 11.47 -10.44 12.91
C PRO A 407 11.53 -9.38 14.00
N LEU A 408 11.19 -8.11 13.68
CA LEU A 408 11.03 -7.04 14.67
C LEU A 408 9.85 -7.33 15.59
N MET A 409 8.71 -7.74 15.03
CA MET A 409 7.51 -8.08 15.79
C MET A 409 7.68 -9.32 16.66
N ASP A 410 8.45 -10.32 16.20
CA ASP A 410 8.87 -11.47 17.00
C ASP A 410 9.69 -11.02 18.22
N ARG A 411 10.38 -9.88 18.13
CA ARG A 411 11.22 -9.32 19.19
C ARG A 411 10.53 -8.32 20.11
N GLY A 412 9.20 -8.33 20.15
CA GLY A 412 8.43 -7.42 20.98
C GLY A 412 8.50 -5.96 20.53
N LEU A 413 8.95 -5.70 19.30
CA LEU A 413 8.96 -4.37 18.73
C LEU A 413 7.70 -4.14 17.89
N ALA A 414 7.29 -2.89 17.84
CA ALA A 414 6.29 -2.40 16.92
C ALA A 414 7.00 -1.61 15.83
N VAL A 415 6.55 -1.80 14.59
CA VAL A 415 6.94 -0.97 13.46
C VAL A 415 5.70 -0.68 12.64
N ASP A 416 5.52 0.59 12.32
CA ASP A 416 4.43 1.02 11.46
C ASP A 416 4.90 2.19 10.59
N THR A 417 4.10 2.47 9.58
CA THR A 417 4.37 3.49 8.57
C THR A 417 3.15 4.37 8.37
N LEU A 418 3.40 5.64 8.07
CA LEU A 418 2.36 6.55 7.62
C LEU A 418 2.93 7.49 6.58
N GLU A 419 2.04 8.14 5.85
CA GLU A 419 2.42 8.98 4.73
C GLU A 419 1.43 10.12 4.56
N THR A 420 1.92 11.22 4.03
CA THR A 420 1.16 12.43 3.76
C THR A 420 1.79 13.15 2.57
N ALA A 421 1.16 14.22 2.10
CA ALA A 421 1.75 15.12 1.12
C ALA A 421 1.33 16.57 1.42
N THR A 422 2.20 17.51 1.04
CA THR A 422 1.94 18.94 1.16
C THR A 422 2.75 19.73 0.11
N ARG A 423 2.54 21.05 0.07
CA ARG A 423 3.27 21.96 -0.80
C ARG A 423 4.74 22.08 -0.39
N TRP A 424 5.62 22.35 -1.35
CA TRP A 424 7.06 22.55 -1.08
C TRP A 424 7.34 23.60 0.01
N SER A 425 6.54 24.68 0.06
CA SER A 425 6.68 25.75 1.06
C SER A 425 6.41 25.32 2.50
N ASN A 426 5.71 24.20 2.69
CA ASN A 426 5.31 23.67 4.00
C ASN A 426 6.03 22.36 4.36
N LEU A 427 6.74 21.75 3.42
CA LEU A 427 7.24 20.38 3.54
C LEU A 427 8.19 20.19 4.74
N GLY A 428 9.14 21.13 4.95
CA GLY A 428 10.06 21.09 6.09
C GLY A 428 9.35 21.31 7.44
N HIS A 429 8.38 22.23 7.49
CA HIS A 429 7.56 22.44 8.70
C HIS A 429 6.73 21.21 9.04
N LEU A 430 6.03 20.64 8.04
CA LEU A 430 5.22 19.45 8.21
C LEU A 430 6.04 18.23 8.67
N HIS A 431 7.24 18.04 8.10
CA HIS A 431 8.19 17.02 8.56
C HIS A 431 8.51 17.15 10.05
N ALA A 432 8.87 18.35 10.50
CA ALA A 432 9.26 18.60 11.89
C ALA A 432 8.11 18.35 12.87
N VAL A 433 6.92 18.89 12.60
CA VAL A 433 5.77 18.76 13.52
C VAL A 433 5.25 17.32 13.63
N ILE A 434 5.27 16.55 12.53
CA ILE A 434 4.86 15.13 12.57
C ILE A 434 5.90 14.31 13.31
N THR A 435 7.19 14.52 13.05
CA THR A 435 8.29 13.84 13.75
C THR A 435 8.17 14.05 15.26
N GLN A 436 7.94 15.30 15.68
CA GLN A 436 7.73 15.66 17.08
C GLN A 436 6.48 14.98 17.66
N ALA A 437 5.33 15.03 16.97
CA ALA A 437 4.10 14.43 17.44
C ALA A 437 4.20 12.91 17.64
N ILE A 438 4.86 12.19 16.72
CA ILE A 438 5.12 10.75 16.86
C ILE A 438 6.05 10.51 18.05
N GLY A 439 7.15 11.25 18.16
CA GLY A 439 8.11 11.14 19.25
C GLY A 439 7.49 11.37 20.63
N ASP A 440 6.71 12.44 20.77
CA ASP A 440 6.03 12.79 22.02
C ASP A 440 4.97 11.75 22.40
N ALA A 441 4.20 11.24 21.43
CA ALA A 441 3.21 10.21 21.68
C ALA A 441 3.84 8.88 22.14
N MET A 442 5.02 8.53 21.62
CA MET A 442 5.78 7.37 22.10
C MET A 442 6.32 7.60 23.52
N ALA A 443 6.80 8.81 23.82
CA ALA A 443 7.37 9.16 25.13
C ALA A 443 6.31 9.32 26.24
N ALA A 444 5.06 9.61 25.87
CA ALA A 444 3.97 9.91 26.80
C ALA A 444 3.43 8.71 27.59
N ARG A 445 3.84 7.47 27.30
CA ARG A 445 3.43 6.28 28.08
C ARG A 445 4.39 6.04 29.26
N PRO A 446 3.98 6.31 30.51
CA PRO A 446 4.82 6.12 31.67
C PRO A 446 5.03 4.63 31.96
N GLY A 447 6.24 4.23 32.34
CA GLY A 447 6.51 2.90 32.89
C GLY A 447 6.89 1.80 31.89
N LEU A 448 6.83 2.05 30.58
CA LEU A 448 7.43 1.15 29.59
C LEU A 448 8.95 1.40 29.48
N PRO A 449 9.79 0.38 29.69
CA PRO A 449 11.20 0.46 29.31
C PRO A 449 11.33 0.86 27.83
N GLY A 450 12.18 1.84 27.52
CA GLY A 450 12.39 2.26 26.13
C GLY A 450 11.43 3.31 25.56
N SER A 451 10.97 4.26 26.37
CA SER A 451 10.03 5.31 25.98
C SER A 451 10.47 6.24 24.83
N LYS A 452 11.75 6.19 24.40
CA LYS A 452 12.22 6.85 23.19
C LYS A 452 12.25 5.87 22.02
N GLY A 453 11.19 5.87 21.22
CA GLY A 453 11.19 5.18 19.92
C GLY A 453 12.07 5.85 18.88
N ILE A 454 12.17 5.22 17.71
CA ILE A 454 12.88 5.73 16.54
C ILE A 454 11.82 6.28 15.58
N VAL A 455 12.03 7.50 15.07
CA VAL A 455 11.21 8.09 14.01
C VAL A 455 12.15 8.43 12.85
N MET A 456 11.75 8.03 11.65
CA MET A 456 12.50 8.22 10.41
C MET A 456 11.54 8.72 9.35
N ALA A 457 12.02 9.54 8.43
CA ALA A 457 11.22 9.96 7.31
C ALA A 457 12.02 10.08 6.01
N HIS A 458 11.29 10.08 4.90
CA HIS A 458 11.82 10.43 3.61
C HIS A 458 10.76 11.10 2.75
N VAL A 459 11.21 11.90 1.78
CA VAL A 459 10.40 12.24 0.61
C VAL A 459 10.32 10.99 -0.27
N SER A 460 9.11 10.45 -0.44
CA SER A 460 8.85 9.23 -1.23
C SER A 460 8.49 9.54 -2.68
N HIS A 461 7.78 10.64 -2.91
CA HIS A 461 7.38 11.13 -4.22
C HIS A 461 7.53 12.64 -4.27
N ALA A 462 7.97 13.16 -5.41
CA ALA A 462 8.16 14.58 -5.64
C ALA A 462 7.29 15.04 -6.82
N TYR A 463 6.63 16.17 -6.65
CA TYR A 463 5.76 16.81 -7.63
C TYR A 463 6.30 18.20 -7.97
N GLU A 464 5.79 18.81 -9.03
CA GLU A 464 6.16 20.19 -9.38
C GLU A 464 5.82 21.17 -8.24
N ASP A 465 4.70 20.93 -7.55
CA ASP A 465 4.08 21.84 -6.60
C ASP A 465 4.09 21.34 -5.14
N GLY A 466 4.63 20.15 -4.88
CA GLY A 466 4.72 19.55 -3.55
C GLY A 466 5.48 18.24 -3.51
N ALA A 467 5.39 17.53 -2.38
CA ALA A 467 5.99 16.22 -2.23
C ALA A 467 5.23 15.39 -1.19
N SER A 468 5.39 14.07 -1.27
CA SER A 468 4.94 13.14 -0.24
C SER A 468 6.04 12.89 0.78
N LEU A 469 5.68 12.96 2.06
CA LEU A 469 6.51 12.48 3.18
C LEU A 469 6.03 11.10 3.60
N TYR A 470 6.98 10.22 3.85
CA TYR A 470 6.73 8.87 4.36
C TYR A 470 7.51 8.68 5.64
N PHE A 471 6.83 8.29 6.70
CA PHE A 471 7.38 8.08 8.03
C PHE A 471 7.40 6.60 8.36
N THR A 472 8.49 6.16 8.97
CA THR A 472 8.60 4.85 9.61
C THR A 472 8.98 5.08 11.06
N TYR A 473 8.28 4.44 11.98
CA TYR A 473 8.60 4.52 13.41
C TYR A 473 8.63 3.16 14.06
N VAL A 474 9.61 2.98 14.95
CA VAL A 474 9.90 1.73 15.65
C VAL A 474 9.92 1.99 17.15
N TYR A 475 9.21 1.18 17.92
CA TYR A 475 9.12 1.35 19.37
C TYR A 475 8.93 0.01 20.07
N VAL A 476 9.14 0.00 21.38
CA VAL A 476 8.87 -1.17 22.22
C VAL A 476 7.37 -1.35 22.35
N ARG A 477 6.88 -2.54 21.96
CA ARG A 477 5.45 -2.85 21.99
C ARG A 477 5.00 -3.05 23.44
N ASP A 478 3.96 -2.33 23.82
CA ASP A 478 3.24 -2.54 25.07
C ASP A 478 2.65 -3.96 25.08
N PRO A 479 3.00 -4.80 26.07
CA PRO A 479 2.51 -6.17 26.13
C PRO A 479 1.02 -6.26 26.49
N ASP A 480 0.48 -5.25 27.18
CA ASP A 480 -0.89 -5.25 27.71
C ASP A 480 -1.87 -4.56 26.76
N ASP A 481 -1.47 -3.43 26.17
CA ASP A 481 -2.29 -2.65 25.24
C ASP A 481 -1.51 -2.18 23.99
N PRO A 482 -1.08 -3.11 23.11
CA PRO A 482 -0.33 -2.78 21.91
C PRO A 482 -1.16 -2.01 20.87
N TYR A 483 -2.48 -2.23 20.84
CA TYR A 483 -3.38 -1.55 19.91
C TYR A 483 -3.62 -0.10 20.35
N GLY A 484 -3.94 0.14 21.63
CA GLY A 484 -4.12 1.50 22.12
C GLY A 484 -2.83 2.32 22.06
N GLN A 485 -1.65 1.69 22.20
CA GLN A 485 -0.35 2.35 22.00
C GLN A 485 -0.24 2.90 20.59
N TRP A 486 -0.47 2.02 19.61
CA TRP A 486 -0.45 2.38 18.21
C TRP A 486 -1.49 3.45 17.89
N GLN A 487 -2.70 3.29 18.41
CA GLN A 487 -3.80 4.22 18.16
C GLN A 487 -3.47 5.63 18.66
N SER A 488 -2.85 5.78 19.84
CA SER A 488 -2.45 7.10 20.34
C SER A 488 -1.37 7.74 19.47
N ILE A 489 -0.39 6.96 18.99
CA ILE A 489 0.70 7.46 18.12
C ILE A 489 0.13 7.88 16.75
N LYS A 490 -0.65 7.00 16.10
CA LYS A 490 -1.31 7.31 14.83
C LYS A 490 -2.25 8.50 14.94
N HIS A 491 -2.97 8.64 16.05
CA HIS A 491 -3.85 9.78 16.29
C HIS A 491 -3.06 11.08 16.39
N ALA A 492 -2.01 11.13 17.21
CA ALA A 492 -1.16 12.31 17.34
C ALA A 492 -0.55 12.74 15.99
N ALA A 493 -0.05 11.78 15.21
CA ALA A 493 0.48 12.05 13.88
C ALA A 493 -0.59 12.57 12.90
N SER A 494 -1.77 11.95 12.88
CA SER A 494 -2.88 12.33 11.99
C SER A 494 -3.42 13.73 12.31
N GLU A 495 -3.53 14.06 13.60
CA GLU A 495 -3.92 15.41 14.03
C GLU A 495 -2.86 16.45 13.65
N ALA A 496 -1.57 16.13 13.82
CA ALA A 496 -0.48 16.99 13.39
C ALA A 496 -0.50 17.22 11.87
N ILE A 497 -0.74 16.19 11.07
CA ILE A 497 -0.89 16.28 9.61
C ILE A 497 -1.98 17.28 9.23
N LEU A 498 -3.19 17.07 9.73
CA LEU A 498 -4.36 17.87 9.34
C LEU A 498 -4.33 19.29 9.89
N ALA A 499 -3.73 19.50 11.07
CA ALA A 499 -3.56 20.83 11.65
C ALA A 499 -2.52 21.67 10.91
N ASN A 500 -1.61 21.05 10.17
CA ASN A 500 -0.50 21.72 9.51
C ASN A 500 -0.53 21.57 7.98
N GLY A 501 -1.71 21.34 7.40
CA GLY A 501 -1.90 21.42 5.94
C GLY A 501 -1.31 20.25 5.13
N GLY A 502 -1.23 19.06 5.73
CA GLY A 502 -1.02 17.80 5.00
C GLY A 502 -2.34 17.09 4.69
N THR A 503 -2.36 16.28 3.64
CA THR A 503 -3.45 15.32 3.38
C THR A 503 -3.32 14.10 4.29
N ILE A 504 -4.44 13.49 4.71
CA ILE A 504 -4.41 12.33 5.60
C ILE A 504 -3.74 11.10 4.98
N SER A 505 -3.79 11.00 3.65
CA SER A 505 -3.14 9.92 2.91
C SER A 505 -2.79 10.39 1.52
N HIS A 506 -1.61 10.01 1.03
CA HIS A 506 -1.19 10.23 -0.34
C HIS A 506 -1.35 8.98 -1.22
N HIS A 507 -1.13 7.77 -0.69
CA HIS A 507 -1.26 6.51 -1.45
C HIS A 507 -1.60 5.25 -0.63
N HIS A 508 -1.72 5.33 0.69
CA HIS A 508 -2.17 4.18 1.50
C HIS A 508 -3.70 3.97 1.41
N GLY A 509 -4.46 5.05 1.16
CA GLY A 509 -5.92 5.06 1.15
C GLY A 509 -6.52 5.50 2.48
N VAL A 510 -7.84 5.40 2.60
CA VAL A 510 -8.59 5.75 3.81
C VAL A 510 -8.77 4.54 4.72
N GLY A 511 -9.28 3.45 4.17
CA GLY A 511 -9.63 2.23 4.90
C GLY A 511 -10.47 2.51 6.14
N THR A 512 -10.16 1.80 7.23
CA THR A 512 -10.70 2.07 8.57
C THR A 512 -9.82 3.02 9.36
N ASP A 513 -8.52 3.04 9.07
CA ASP A 513 -7.52 3.70 9.92
C ASP A 513 -7.56 5.22 9.75
N HIS A 514 -7.81 5.72 8.54
CA HIS A 514 -7.89 7.15 8.26
C HIS A 514 -9.33 7.67 8.17
N LEU A 515 -10.33 6.79 8.20
CA LEU A 515 -11.76 7.16 8.11
C LEU A 515 -12.19 8.21 9.15
N PRO A 516 -11.73 8.16 10.43
CA PRO A 516 -12.09 9.18 11.42
C PRO A 516 -11.69 10.61 11.04
N TYR A 517 -10.69 10.76 10.17
CA TYR A 517 -10.11 12.04 9.77
C TYR A 517 -10.65 12.55 8.44
N LEU A 518 -11.29 11.68 7.64
CA LEU A 518 -11.73 12.01 6.29
C LEU A 518 -12.73 13.18 6.25
N LEU A 519 -13.58 13.31 7.27
CA LEU A 519 -14.52 14.44 7.38
C LEU A 519 -13.79 15.78 7.45
N ARG A 520 -12.67 15.86 8.17
CA ARG A 520 -11.88 17.09 8.29
C ARG A 520 -11.20 17.44 6.97
N GLU A 521 -10.77 16.44 6.20
CA GLU A 521 -10.14 16.67 4.89
C GLU A 521 -11.16 17.07 3.81
N LYS A 522 -12.23 16.29 3.62
CA LYS A 522 -13.17 16.47 2.50
C LYS A 522 -14.29 17.47 2.79
N GLY A 523 -14.63 17.66 4.06
CA GLY A 523 -15.79 18.42 4.49
C GLY A 523 -17.12 17.67 4.29
N GLN A 524 -18.16 18.14 4.97
CA GLN A 524 -19.43 17.43 5.06
C GLN A 524 -20.15 17.30 3.71
N LEU A 525 -20.11 18.34 2.86
CA LEU A 525 -20.79 18.33 1.57
C LEU A 525 -20.21 17.28 0.62
N ALA A 526 -18.87 17.17 0.55
CA ALA A 526 -18.21 16.17 -0.27
C ALA A 526 -18.51 14.75 0.20
N LEU A 527 -18.52 14.51 1.51
CA LEU A 527 -18.92 13.21 2.05
C LEU A 527 -20.39 12.88 1.74
N ASN A 528 -21.28 13.87 1.74
CA ASN A 528 -22.68 13.65 1.36
C ASN A 528 -22.81 13.29 -0.12
N MET A 529 -22.04 13.90 -1.01
CA MET A 529 -21.99 13.52 -2.42
C MET A 529 -21.46 12.09 -2.59
N LEU A 530 -20.42 11.72 -1.86
CA LEU A 530 -19.87 10.36 -1.91
C LEU A 530 -20.87 9.32 -1.39
N ARG A 531 -21.60 9.64 -0.32
CA ARG A 531 -22.73 8.82 0.18
C ARG A 531 -23.84 8.68 -0.86
N ALA A 532 -24.17 9.76 -1.57
CA ALA A 532 -25.18 9.72 -2.63
C ALA A 532 -24.76 8.81 -3.78
N VAL A 533 -23.48 8.82 -4.17
CA VAL A 533 -22.96 7.86 -5.16
C VAL A 533 -23.06 6.43 -4.63
N LYS A 534 -22.57 6.18 -3.41
CA LYS A 534 -22.63 4.86 -2.75
C LYS A 534 -24.05 4.31 -2.71
N SER A 535 -25.03 5.12 -2.31
CA SER A 535 -26.42 4.66 -2.17
C SER A 535 -27.09 4.36 -3.52
N GLN A 536 -26.60 4.92 -4.63
CA GLN A 536 -27.10 4.57 -5.96
C GLN A 536 -26.52 3.25 -6.46
N VAL A 537 -25.21 3.03 -6.28
CA VAL A 537 -24.56 1.80 -6.79
C VAL A 537 -24.76 0.60 -5.86
N ASP A 538 -24.92 0.85 -4.57
CA ASP A 538 -25.07 -0.16 -3.52
C ASP A 538 -26.04 0.29 -2.42
N PRO A 539 -27.36 0.25 -2.68
CA PRO A 539 -28.39 0.68 -1.73
C PRO A 539 -28.48 -0.19 -0.46
N LEU A 540 -27.85 -1.37 -0.44
CA LEU A 540 -27.87 -2.30 0.68
C LEU A 540 -26.58 -2.26 1.52
N ASP A 541 -25.61 -1.41 1.14
CA ASP A 541 -24.28 -1.28 1.74
C ASP A 541 -23.57 -2.64 1.89
N ILE A 542 -23.71 -3.52 0.89
CA ILE A 542 -23.06 -4.84 0.90
C ILE A 542 -21.60 -4.78 0.45
N LEU A 543 -21.22 -3.81 -0.37
CA LEU A 543 -19.87 -3.69 -0.92
C LEU A 543 -18.93 -2.99 0.06
N ASN A 544 -18.00 -3.76 0.60
CA ASN A 544 -16.97 -3.39 1.56
C ASN A 544 -17.44 -2.44 2.67
N PRO A 545 -18.45 -2.82 3.46
CA PRO A 545 -19.06 -1.93 4.43
C PRO A 545 -18.05 -1.41 5.45
N GLY A 546 -18.17 -0.13 5.78
CA GLY A 546 -17.33 0.55 6.76
C GLY A 546 -15.99 1.09 6.24
N LYS A 547 -15.73 1.04 4.92
CA LYS A 547 -14.59 1.73 4.29
C LYS A 547 -15.09 2.91 3.49
N LEU A 548 -14.27 3.97 3.40
CA LEU A 548 -14.50 5.22 2.66
C LEU A 548 -15.71 6.06 3.13
N ILE A 549 -16.87 5.43 3.31
CA ILE A 549 -18.08 6.03 3.83
C ILE A 549 -18.16 5.74 5.34
N PRO A 550 -18.17 6.77 6.20
CA PRO A 550 -18.43 6.58 7.62
C PRO A 550 -19.79 5.92 7.81
N LYS A 551 -19.85 4.85 8.61
CA LYS A 551 -21.13 4.29 9.05
C LYS A 551 -21.95 5.40 9.69
N ASP A 552 -23.23 5.48 9.38
CA ASP A 552 -24.11 6.40 10.07
C ASP A 552 -24.02 6.08 11.57
N ARG A 553 -23.62 7.08 12.37
CA ARG A 553 -23.78 6.98 13.82
C ARG A 553 -25.28 6.85 14.02
N GLN A 554 -25.75 5.64 14.33
CA GLN A 554 -27.09 5.49 14.88
C GLN A 554 -27.13 6.44 16.08
N GLY A 555 -28.03 7.42 16.00
CA GLY A 555 -28.20 8.46 17.02
C GLY A 555 -28.59 7.91 18.37
#